data_AF-A0A2W5C1L4-F1
#
_entry.id   AF-A0A2W5C1L4-F1
#
_cell.length_a   1.000
_cell.length_b   1.000
_cell.length_c   1.000
_cell.angle_alpha   90.00
_cell.angle_beta   90.00
_cell.angle_gamma   90.00
#
_symmetry.space_group_name_H-M   'P 1'
#
loop_
_entity.id
_entity.type
_entity.pdbx_description
1 polymer ?
#
loop_
_entity_poly.entity_id
_entity_poly.type
_entity_poly.pdbx_seq_one_letter_code
_entity_poly.pdbx_strand_id
1 'polypeptide(L)'
;MTRLFLVLTVLCALFQPLQAYATAAVATGAATAEETAAEPAPPPIDSIGRSSPRGLVEGFLNAIGNENFEKAAQYLDMGAISDRQKSIKGPKLAQDLQTLLDRGGWLSPSAMLSSAREGEMDGDDPETDMTDIIGGIQTATGTIDILGERVTNKDGNQIWLISKATLDQIPSLLTVSAKTDPVINSILPDYLLQHKWGGAPAGHWIAVAFLLVISYSMAWFLMTGLLALIKKVWKKRCNVSGVHILDTLRLPLSLYSAVWIFGLSAFFLDISVLVRHHVTQLNVIVAWLAIAIFLWRLIDVFTETAQRRIGSTARFYGFSSILYFFRRLIKIAFGVLVLFIILDNMGVDVTAGLAALGIGGIALALGAQKTLENFIGSLAIVIDQPVHIGDYCKIGGVAGTVEDIGMRSTRLRTNDRTLVTIPNGDLSN
;
A
#
# COMPACT_ATOMS: atom_id res chain seq x y z
N MET A 1 19.84 -18.91 13.46
CA MET A 1 18.79 -19.20 12.47
C MET A 1 17.42 -18.69 12.91
N THR A 2 17.02 -18.84 14.17
CA THR A 2 15.73 -18.37 14.72
C THR A 2 15.41 -16.87 14.51
N ARG A 3 16.42 -15.99 14.53
CA ARG A 3 16.20 -14.54 14.31
C ARG A 3 16.01 -14.14 12.84
N LEU A 4 16.55 -14.94 11.90
CA LEU A 4 16.33 -14.74 10.47
C LEU A 4 14.94 -15.23 10.08
N PHE A 5 14.51 -16.35 10.68
CA PHE A 5 13.19 -16.94 10.49
C PHE A 5 12.07 -16.01 10.98
N LEU A 6 12.28 -15.31 12.10
CA LEU A 6 11.31 -14.37 12.66
C LEU A 6 11.14 -13.10 11.81
N VAL A 7 12.21 -12.63 11.17
CA VAL A 7 12.11 -11.51 10.23
C VAL A 7 11.55 -11.94 8.88
N LEU A 8 11.91 -13.14 8.38
CA LEU A 8 11.33 -13.68 7.15
C LEU A 8 9.82 -13.95 7.29
N THR A 9 9.38 -14.40 8.47
CA THR A 9 7.95 -14.60 8.77
C THR A 9 7.19 -13.28 8.93
N VAL A 10 7.79 -12.24 9.54
CA VAL A 10 7.20 -10.90 9.58
C VAL A 10 7.17 -10.25 8.19
N LEU A 11 8.20 -10.48 7.36
CA LEU A 11 8.20 -10.05 5.96
C LEU A 11 7.10 -10.77 5.17
N CYS A 12 6.99 -12.10 5.26
CA CYS A 12 5.93 -12.87 4.59
C CYS A 12 4.52 -12.49 5.07
N ALA A 13 4.35 -12.18 6.36
CA ALA A 13 3.06 -11.73 6.91
C ALA A 13 2.64 -10.35 6.37
N LEU A 14 3.60 -9.45 6.10
CA LEU A 14 3.35 -8.15 5.46
C LEU A 14 3.12 -8.26 3.94
N PHE A 15 3.48 -9.38 3.32
CA PHE A 15 3.29 -9.67 1.90
C PHE A 15 1.99 -10.44 1.60
N GLN A 16 1.18 -10.80 2.61
CA GLN A 16 -0.11 -11.46 2.39
C GLN A 16 -1.10 -10.66 1.52
N PRO A 17 -1.24 -9.33 1.63
CA PRO A 17 -2.05 -8.59 0.66
C PRO A 17 -1.44 -8.62 -0.75
N LEU A 18 -0.12 -8.81 -0.89
CA LEU A 18 0.58 -8.85 -2.18
C LEU A 18 0.37 -10.15 -2.95
N GLN A 19 0.06 -11.26 -2.28
CA GLN A 19 -0.19 -12.54 -2.95
C GLN A 19 -1.47 -12.51 -3.78
N ALA A 20 -2.50 -11.79 -3.34
CA ALA A 20 -3.73 -11.57 -4.11
C ALA A 20 -3.46 -10.81 -5.43
N TYR A 21 -2.57 -9.81 -5.41
CA TYR A 21 -2.17 -9.06 -6.60
C TYR A 21 -1.22 -9.84 -7.52
N ALA A 22 -0.32 -10.66 -6.96
CA ALA A 22 0.60 -11.48 -7.75
C ALA A 22 -0.12 -12.63 -8.48
N THR A 23 -1.14 -13.25 -7.87
CA THR A 23 -1.98 -14.23 -8.56
C THR A 23 -2.78 -13.60 -9.69
N ALA A 24 -3.26 -12.36 -9.52
CA ALA A 24 -3.92 -11.62 -10.60
C ALA A 24 -2.97 -11.29 -11.77
N ALA A 25 -1.72 -10.93 -11.49
CA ALA A 25 -0.70 -10.61 -12.50
C ALA A 25 -0.14 -11.83 -13.25
N VAL A 26 -0.03 -13.00 -12.58
CA VAL A 26 0.41 -14.25 -13.22
C VAL A 26 -0.74 -14.89 -14.00
N ALA A 27 -1.99 -14.77 -13.54
CA ALA A 27 -3.18 -15.23 -14.29
C ALA A 27 -3.36 -14.45 -15.61
N THR A 28 -3.01 -13.16 -15.65
CA THR A 28 -3.03 -12.35 -16.88
C THR A 28 -1.87 -12.66 -17.83
N GLY A 29 -0.71 -13.10 -17.31
CA GLY A 29 0.45 -13.48 -18.13
C GLY A 29 0.37 -14.87 -18.76
N ALA A 30 -0.48 -15.77 -18.25
CA ALA A 30 -0.65 -17.14 -18.77
C ALA A 30 -1.81 -17.30 -19.77
N ALA A 31 -2.67 -16.28 -19.91
CA ALA A 31 -3.88 -16.33 -20.74
C ALA A 31 -3.73 -15.71 -22.15
N THR A 32 -2.52 -15.45 -22.63
CA THR A 32 -2.30 -14.88 -23.98
C THR A 32 -1.49 -15.81 -24.86
N ALA A 33 -2.13 -16.87 -25.32
CA ALA A 33 -1.79 -17.56 -26.56
C ALA A 33 -3.02 -17.96 -27.40
N GLU A 34 -4.23 -17.55 -27.03
CA GLU A 34 -5.43 -17.77 -27.84
C GLU A 34 -6.20 -16.46 -28.07
N GLU A 35 -6.45 -16.23 -29.36
CA GLU A 35 -7.40 -15.30 -29.97
C GLU A 35 -7.13 -13.79 -29.86
N THR A 36 -6.62 -13.25 -30.97
CA THR A 36 -6.66 -11.83 -31.33
C THR A 36 -8.11 -11.39 -31.52
N ALA A 37 -8.84 -11.17 -30.43
CA ALA A 37 -10.03 -10.33 -30.42
C ALA A 37 -9.57 -8.87 -30.33
N ALA A 38 -10.10 -8.03 -31.22
CA ALA A 38 -9.81 -6.60 -31.25
C ALA A 38 -9.93 -5.99 -29.85
N GLU A 39 -8.90 -5.24 -29.45
CA GLU A 39 -8.86 -4.43 -28.23
C GLU A 39 -10.16 -3.59 -28.17
N PRO A 40 -11.05 -3.78 -27.18
CA PRO A 40 -12.24 -2.96 -27.07
C PRO A 40 -11.80 -1.52 -26.90
N ALA A 41 -12.42 -0.61 -27.66
CA ALA A 41 -12.13 0.82 -27.62
C ALA A 41 -12.07 1.30 -26.16
N PRO A 42 -11.14 2.22 -25.81
CA PRO A 42 -11.02 2.70 -24.44
C PRO A 42 -12.39 3.15 -23.95
N PRO A 43 -12.87 2.60 -22.82
CA PRO A 43 -14.22 2.82 -22.37
C PRO A 43 -14.46 4.33 -22.17
N PRO A 44 -15.65 4.82 -22.54
CA PRO A 44 -15.98 6.24 -22.46
C PRO A 44 -15.68 6.80 -21.06
N ILE A 45 -14.98 7.93 -21.04
CA ILE A 45 -14.53 8.59 -19.81
C ILE A 45 -15.69 9.45 -19.29
N ASP A 46 -16.17 9.15 -18.08
CA ASP A 46 -17.14 10.00 -17.41
C ASP A 46 -16.44 11.27 -16.90
N SER A 47 -16.87 12.43 -17.42
CA SER A 47 -16.23 13.74 -17.14
C SER A 47 -16.23 14.14 -15.65
N ILE A 48 -17.10 13.54 -14.84
CA ILE A 48 -17.22 13.81 -13.40
C ILE A 48 -16.77 12.64 -12.52
N GLY A 49 -16.16 11.60 -13.10
CA GLY A 49 -15.43 10.57 -12.36
C GLY A 49 -16.28 9.49 -11.71
N ARG A 50 -17.51 9.22 -12.17
CA ARG A 50 -18.40 8.16 -11.62
C ARG A 50 -18.13 6.78 -12.24
N SER A 51 -16.93 6.54 -12.74
CA SER A 51 -16.60 5.27 -13.39
C SER A 51 -16.41 4.13 -12.40
N SER A 52 -16.14 4.40 -11.13
CA SER A 52 -15.94 3.40 -10.07
C SER A 52 -16.57 3.84 -8.75
N PRO A 53 -16.81 2.93 -7.80
CA PRO A 53 -17.29 3.26 -6.46
C PRO A 53 -16.39 4.28 -5.74
N ARG A 54 -15.06 4.13 -5.87
CA ARG A 54 -14.09 5.11 -5.35
C ARG A 54 -14.33 6.51 -5.93
N GLY A 55 -14.49 6.60 -7.26
CA GLY A 55 -14.70 7.86 -7.96
C GLY A 55 -16.05 8.52 -7.62
N LEU A 56 -17.10 7.72 -7.41
CA LEU A 56 -18.40 8.18 -6.90
C LEU A 56 -18.23 8.90 -5.55
N VAL A 57 -17.60 8.25 -4.58
CA VAL A 57 -17.43 8.80 -3.22
C VAL A 57 -16.55 10.04 -3.22
N GLU A 58 -15.41 9.99 -3.91
CA GLU A 58 -14.50 11.14 -4.00
C GLU A 58 -15.15 12.35 -4.71
N GLY A 59 -15.85 12.10 -5.81
CA GLY A 59 -16.54 13.13 -6.57
C GLY A 59 -17.68 13.78 -5.75
N PHE A 60 -18.46 12.97 -5.06
CA PHE A 60 -19.51 13.45 -4.17
C PHE A 60 -18.95 14.28 -3.01
N LEU A 61 -17.93 13.78 -2.30
CA LEU A 61 -17.27 14.48 -1.19
C LEU A 61 -16.65 15.82 -1.64
N ASN A 62 -16.03 15.85 -2.81
CA ASN A 62 -15.47 17.08 -3.38
C ASN A 62 -16.58 18.09 -3.75
N ALA A 63 -17.72 17.62 -4.28
CA ALA A 63 -18.84 18.49 -4.62
C ALA A 63 -19.46 19.14 -3.38
N ILE A 64 -19.71 18.37 -2.31
CA ILE A 64 -20.24 18.92 -1.04
C ILE A 64 -19.20 19.80 -0.32
N GLY A 65 -17.90 19.46 -0.40
CA GLY A 65 -16.82 20.26 0.18
C GLY A 65 -16.68 21.66 -0.42
N ASN A 66 -17.01 21.79 -1.72
CA ASN A 66 -17.06 23.08 -2.41
C ASN A 66 -18.43 23.77 -2.32
N GLU A 67 -19.35 23.27 -1.47
CA GLU A 67 -20.72 23.75 -1.34
C GLU A 67 -21.52 23.73 -2.67
N ASN A 68 -21.08 22.93 -3.65
CA ASN A 68 -21.73 22.80 -4.95
C ASN A 68 -22.71 21.62 -4.93
N PHE A 69 -23.88 21.85 -4.32
CA PHE A 69 -24.93 20.86 -4.17
C PHE A 69 -25.59 20.47 -5.50
N GLU A 70 -25.54 21.34 -6.52
CA GLU A 70 -26.00 21.01 -7.88
C GLU A 70 -25.12 19.95 -8.51
N LYS A 71 -23.79 20.05 -8.33
CA LYS A 71 -22.85 19.02 -8.77
C LYS A 71 -22.99 17.76 -7.91
N ALA A 72 -23.17 17.90 -6.59
CA ALA A 72 -23.35 16.76 -5.69
C ALA A 72 -24.59 15.91 -6.05
N ALA A 73 -25.67 16.57 -6.50
CA ALA A 73 -26.88 15.89 -6.96
C ALA A 73 -26.66 14.96 -8.16
N GLN A 74 -25.59 15.17 -8.96
CA GLN A 74 -25.27 14.32 -10.12
C GLN A 74 -24.71 12.94 -9.73
N TYR A 75 -24.38 12.76 -8.46
CA TYR A 75 -23.91 11.50 -7.87
C TYR A 75 -25.05 10.70 -7.22
N LEU A 76 -26.30 11.21 -7.25
CA LEU A 76 -27.45 10.59 -6.60
C LEU A 76 -28.39 9.96 -7.63
N ASP A 77 -28.79 8.70 -7.44
CA ASP A 77 -29.81 8.08 -8.27
C ASP A 77 -31.23 8.51 -7.86
N MET A 78 -31.68 9.61 -8.45
CA MET A 78 -33.04 10.12 -8.26
C MET A 78 -34.10 9.39 -9.10
N GLY A 79 -33.74 8.32 -9.81
CA GLY A 79 -34.61 7.58 -10.72
C GLY A 79 -35.16 8.42 -11.88
N ALA A 80 -36.31 7.98 -12.40
CA ALA A 80 -37.00 8.57 -13.56
C ALA A 80 -37.86 9.81 -13.20
N ILE A 81 -37.30 10.77 -12.47
CA ILE A 81 -37.94 12.09 -12.27
C ILE A 81 -37.51 13.08 -13.35
N SER A 82 -38.35 14.09 -13.63
CA SER A 82 -38.07 15.11 -14.65
C SER A 82 -36.84 15.95 -14.32
N ASP A 83 -36.10 16.43 -15.34
CA ASP A 83 -34.87 17.23 -15.14
C ASP A 83 -35.13 18.50 -14.30
N ARG A 84 -36.31 19.11 -14.45
CA ARG A 84 -36.76 20.23 -13.61
C ARG A 84 -36.89 19.82 -12.14
N GLN A 85 -37.46 18.65 -11.85
CA GLN A 85 -37.54 18.15 -10.47
C GLN A 85 -36.17 17.78 -9.90
N LYS A 86 -35.26 17.23 -10.72
CA LYS A 86 -33.87 16.97 -10.32
C LYS A 86 -33.17 18.25 -9.87
N SER A 87 -33.34 19.36 -10.60
CA SER A 87 -32.73 20.65 -10.24
C SER A 87 -33.23 21.24 -8.92
N ILE A 88 -34.46 20.90 -8.50
CA ILE A 88 -35.06 21.44 -7.27
C ILE A 88 -34.78 20.51 -6.07
N LYS A 89 -34.99 19.20 -6.24
CA LYS A 89 -34.88 18.21 -5.15
C LYS A 89 -33.45 17.73 -4.93
N GLY A 90 -32.67 17.62 -5.99
CA GLY A 90 -31.32 17.05 -5.95
C GLY A 90 -30.38 17.76 -4.97
N PRO A 91 -30.22 19.10 -5.05
CA PRO A 91 -29.36 19.84 -4.13
C PRO A 91 -29.77 19.66 -2.67
N LYS A 92 -31.07 19.62 -2.39
CA LYS A 92 -31.60 19.42 -1.04
C LYS A 92 -31.31 18.02 -0.52
N LEU A 93 -31.51 16.99 -1.33
CA LEU A 93 -31.13 15.61 -1.00
C LEU A 93 -29.63 15.47 -0.69
N ALA A 94 -28.78 16.13 -1.48
CA ALA A 94 -27.33 16.12 -1.24
C ALA A 94 -26.97 16.79 0.10
N GLN A 95 -27.63 17.89 0.45
CA GLN A 95 -27.45 18.60 1.72
C GLN A 95 -27.97 17.78 2.91
N ASP A 96 -29.11 17.11 2.74
CA ASP A 96 -29.69 16.20 3.74
C ASP A 96 -28.77 15.00 3.99
N LEU A 97 -28.19 14.43 2.93
CA LEU A 97 -27.19 13.37 3.03
C LEU A 97 -25.91 13.84 3.72
N GLN A 98 -25.39 15.03 3.37
CA GLN A 98 -24.25 15.63 4.09
C GLN A 98 -24.55 15.75 5.58
N THR A 99 -25.75 16.21 5.94
CA THR A 99 -26.16 16.36 7.35
C THR A 99 -26.19 15.02 8.08
N LEU A 100 -26.63 13.94 7.41
CA LEU A 100 -26.60 12.59 7.98
C LEU A 100 -25.17 12.08 8.18
N LEU A 101 -24.31 12.31 7.18
CA LEU A 101 -22.89 11.97 7.27
C LEU A 101 -22.25 12.69 8.46
N ASP A 102 -22.46 13.99 8.61
CA ASP A 102 -21.91 14.77 9.72
C ASP A 102 -22.46 14.35 11.11
N ARG A 103 -23.59 13.63 11.16
CA ARG A 103 -24.24 13.14 12.39
C ARG A 103 -23.96 11.66 12.69
N GLY A 104 -22.75 11.19 12.38
CA GLY A 104 -22.33 9.81 12.67
C GLY A 104 -22.53 8.85 11.50
N GLY A 105 -22.82 9.37 10.31
CA GLY A 105 -22.56 8.63 9.08
C GLY A 105 -21.07 8.56 8.77
N TRP A 106 -20.68 7.53 8.06
CA TRP A 106 -19.32 7.36 7.56
C TRP A 106 -19.39 6.89 6.11
N LEU A 107 -18.40 7.31 5.32
CA LEU A 107 -18.14 6.76 3.99
C LEU A 107 -16.83 5.99 4.05
N SER A 108 -16.76 4.89 3.31
CA SER A 108 -15.57 4.06 3.21
C SER A 108 -14.39 4.91 2.70
N PRO A 109 -13.20 4.80 3.32
CA PRO A 109 -11.99 5.45 2.80
C PRO A 109 -11.74 5.06 1.35
N SER A 110 -11.21 5.97 0.53
CA SER A 110 -10.95 5.71 -0.90
C SER A 110 -10.07 4.47 -1.12
N ALA A 111 -9.11 4.22 -0.22
CA ALA A 111 -8.24 3.05 -0.24
C ALA A 111 -8.97 1.71 -0.01
N MET A 112 -10.17 1.73 0.59
CA MET A 112 -11.01 0.54 0.81
C MET A 112 -12.08 0.37 -0.27
N LEU A 113 -12.25 1.36 -1.14
CA LEU A 113 -13.21 1.31 -2.24
C LEU A 113 -12.54 0.79 -3.51
N SER A 114 -13.25 -0.05 -4.25
CA SER A 114 -12.80 -0.57 -5.54
C SER A 114 -12.54 0.58 -6.54
N SER A 115 -11.38 0.53 -7.19
CA SER A 115 -11.05 1.37 -8.35
C SER A 115 -11.52 0.77 -9.67
N ALA A 116 -11.94 -0.51 -9.66
CA ALA A 116 -12.47 -1.17 -10.84
C ALA A 116 -13.81 -0.55 -11.26
N ARG A 117 -14.14 -0.62 -12.55
CA ARG A 117 -15.42 -0.11 -13.05
C ARG A 117 -16.58 -0.98 -12.59
N GLU A 118 -16.30 -2.24 -12.36
CA GLU A 118 -17.26 -3.28 -12.01
C GLU A 118 -17.62 -3.30 -10.53
N GLY A 119 -16.84 -2.65 -9.66
CA GLY A 119 -17.04 -2.68 -8.20
C GLY A 119 -16.28 -3.84 -7.53
N GLU A 120 -16.74 -4.23 -6.34
CA GLU A 120 -16.34 -5.48 -5.68
C GLU A 120 -17.21 -6.61 -6.24
N MET A 121 -16.63 -7.63 -6.88
CA MET A 121 -17.41 -8.78 -7.37
C MET A 121 -17.52 -9.83 -6.26
N ASP A 122 -18.59 -9.77 -5.47
CA ASP A 122 -18.92 -10.81 -4.50
C ASP A 122 -19.64 -11.96 -5.21
N GLY A 123 -18.85 -12.91 -5.71
CA GLY A 123 -19.33 -14.01 -6.53
C GLY A 123 -20.45 -14.83 -5.88
N ASP A 124 -21.62 -14.81 -6.51
CA ASP A 124 -22.61 -15.89 -6.68
C ASP A 124 -24.00 -15.32 -7.06
N ASP A 125 -24.25 -14.01 -6.94
CA ASP A 125 -25.54 -13.36 -7.25
C ASP A 125 -25.41 -12.11 -8.16
N PRO A 126 -25.98 -12.13 -9.39
CA PRO A 126 -25.90 -11.01 -10.34
C PRO A 126 -26.62 -9.72 -9.92
N GLU A 127 -27.53 -9.76 -8.94
CA GLU A 127 -28.10 -8.52 -8.36
C GLU A 127 -27.12 -7.87 -7.37
N THR A 128 -26.28 -8.66 -6.71
CA THR A 128 -25.23 -8.16 -5.79
C THR A 128 -24.06 -7.56 -6.58
N ASP A 129 -23.80 -8.05 -7.79
CA ASP A 129 -22.78 -7.53 -8.74
C ASP A 129 -23.06 -6.11 -9.29
N MET A 130 -24.16 -5.47 -8.89
CA MET A 130 -24.49 -4.09 -9.29
C MET A 130 -24.47 -3.10 -8.13
N THR A 131 -24.17 -3.54 -6.91
CA THR A 131 -24.20 -2.69 -5.72
C THR A 131 -22.98 -2.88 -4.84
N ASP A 132 -22.39 -1.78 -4.37
CA ASP A 132 -21.26 -1.77 -3.45
C ASP A 132 -21.63 -1.02 -2.16
N ILE A 133 -21.14 -1.50 -1.02
CA ILE A 133 -21.25 -0.77 0.25
C ILE A 133 -20.21 0.35 0.26
N ILE A 134 -20.69 1.59 0.13
CA ILE A 134 -19.84 2.78 0.09
C ILE A 134 -19.74 3.51 1.43
N GLY A 135 -20.51 3.07 2.43
CA GLY A 135 -20.48 3.62 3.78
C GLY A 135 -21.64 3.11 4.63
N GLY A 136 -21.88 3.77 5.75
CA GLY A 136 -22.99 3.44 6.64
C GLY A 136 -23.35 4.57 7.60
N ILE A 137 -24.54 4.47 8.17
CA ILE A 137 -25.06 5.41 9.17
C ILE A 137 -25.32 4.63 10.45
N GLN A 138 -24.67 5.05 11.53
CA GLN A 138 -24.88 4.42 12.83
C GLN A 138 -26.17 4.96 13.46
N THR A 139 -27.14 4.08 13.73
CA THR A 139 -28.39 4.40 14.42
C THR A 139 -28.49 3.67 15.75
N ALA A 140 -29.41 4.09 16.63
CA ALA A 140 -29.62 3.45 17.92
C ALA A 140 -30.00 1.95 17.83
N THR A 141 -30.52 1.52 16.68
CA THR A 141 -31.01 0.15 16.43
C THR A 141 -30.09 -0.70 15.55
N GLY A 142 -28.99 -0.13 15.03
CA GLY A 142 -28.05 -0.82 14.14
C GLY A 142 -27.37 0.11 13.14
N THR A 143 -26.52 -0.45 12.29
CA THR A 143 -25.89 0.27 11.17
C THR A 143 -26.75 0.11 9.92
N ILE A 144 -27.01 1.20 9.21
CA ILE A 144 -27.72 1.20 7.93
C ILE A 144 -26.71 1.53 6.83
N ASP A 145 -26.55 0.63 5.87
CA ASP A 145 -25.54 0.76 4.84
C ASP A 145 -25.96 1.77 3.76
N ILE A 146 -24.98 2.57 3.34
CA ILE A 146 -25.08 3.47 2.20
C ILE A 146 -24.58 2.66 0.99
N LEU A 147 -25.45 2.45 0.02
CA LEU A 147 -25.16 1.64 -1.16
C LEU A 147 -24.87 2.54 -2.36
N GLY A 148 -23.80 2.23 -3.07
CA GLY A 148 -23.57 2.67 -4.44
C GLY A 148 -24.17 1.64 -5.39
N GLU A 149 -24.77 2.08 -6.48
CA GLU A 149 -25.39 1.25 -7.50
C GLU A 149 -24.86 1.62 -8.88
N ARG A 150 -24.62 0.62 -9.71
CA ARG A 150 -24.17 0.77 -11.09
C ARG A 150 -25.37 0.92 -12.03
N VAL A 151 -25.51 2.11 -12.61
CA VAL A 151 -26.63 2.50 -13.48
C VAL A 151 -26.14 2.82 -14.89
N THR A 152 -26.95 2.50 -15.90
CA THR A 152 -26.65 2.89 -17.29
C THR A 152 -27.22 4.29 -17.57
N ASN A 153 -26.35 5.23 -17.92
CA ASN A 153 -26.75 6.59 -18.30
C ASN A 153 -27.44 6.62 -19.68
N LYS A 154 -28.09 7.73 -20.02
CA LYS A 154 -28.73 8.00 -21.33
C LYS A 154 -27.80 7.75 -22.53
N ASP A 155 -26.50 7.92 -22.33
CA ASP A 155 -25.45 7.72 -23.35
C ASP A 155 -25.00 6.26 -23.49
N GLY A 156 -25.59 5.32 -22.74
CA GLY A 156 -25.23 3.90 -22.75
C GLY A 156 -24.03 3.53 -21.86
N ASN A 157 -23.47 4.50 -21.12
CA ASN A 157 -22.32 4.29 -20.26
C ASN A 157 -22.75 3.82 -18.87
N GLN A 158 -22.07 2.81 -18.31
CA GLN A 158 -22.24 2.41 -16.92
C GLN A 158 -21.53 3.41 -15.99
N ILE A 159 -22.26 3.91 -15.00
CA ILE A 159 -21.79 4.86 -13.99
C ILE A 159 -22.27 4.44 -12.60
N TRP A 160 -21.51 4.82 -11.58
CA TRP A 160 -21.86 4.59 -10.19
C TRP A 160 -22.61 5.80 -9.61
N LEU A 161 -23.73 5.54 -8.93
CA LEU A 161 -24.53 6.55 -8.24
C LEU A 161 -24.91 6.04 -6.85
N ILE A 162 -25.17 6.94 -5.91
CA ILE A 162 -25.75 6.56 -4.61
C ILE A 162 -27.16 6.04 -4.87
N SER A 163 -27.42 4.80 -4.43
CA SER A 163 -28.63 4.06 -4.76
C SER A 163 -29.89 4.80 -4.35
N LYS A 164 -30.96 4.59 -5.13
CA LYS A 164 -32.29 5.09 -4.77
C LYS A 164 -32.77 4.54 -3.43
N ALA A 165 -32.44 3.27 -3.13
CA ALA A 165 -32.79 2.63 -1.87
C ALA A 165 -32.22 3.39 -0.65
N THR A 166 -30.99 3.90 -0.73
CA THR A 166 -30.41 4.76 0.30
C THR A 166 -31.09 6.12 0.36
N LEU A 167 -31.37 6.74 -0.80
CA LEU A 167 -31.97 8.08 -0.88
C LEU A 167 -33.39 8.13 -0.30
N ASP A 168 -34.19 7.10 -0.53
CA ASP A 168 -35.56 7.01 -0.01
C ASP A 168 -35.59 6.88 1.53
N GLN A 169 -34.51 6.40 2.15
CA GLN A 169 -34.39 6.27 3.62
C GLN A 169 -33.98 7.57 4.32
N ILE A 170 -33.29 8.50 3.62
CA ILE A 170 -32.74 9.75 4.21
C ILE A 170 -33.75 10.52 5.08
N PRO A 171 -35.00 10.80 4.65
CA PRO A 171 -35.93 11.59 5.44
C PRO A 171 -36.26 10.94 6.79
N SER A 172 -36.34 9.61 6.84
CA SER A 172 -36.58 8.88 8.08
C SER A 172 -35.38 8.94 9.02
N LEU A 173 -34.16 8.81 8.48
CA LEU A 173 -32.91 8.85 9.24
C LEU A 173 -32.64 10.22 9.84
N LEU A 174 -33.04 11.30 9.16
CA LEU A 174 -32.90 12.66 9.68
C LEU A 174 -33.71 12.89 10.96
N THR A 175 -34.82 12.17 11.14
CA THR A 175 -35.66 12.29 12.35
C THR A 175 -35.16 11.44 13.50
N VAL A 176 -34.63 10.24 13.21
CA VAL A 176 -34.13 9.29 14.21
C VAL A 176 -32.73 9.65 14.70
N SER A 177 -31.84 10.13 13.82
CA SER A 177 -30.46 10.53 14.16
C SER A 177 -30.33 11.98 14.64
N ALA A 178 -31.43 12.70 14.86
CA ALA A 178 -31.44 14.15 15.09
C ALA A 178 -30.81 14.64 16.41
N LYS A 179 -30.30 13.77 17.30
CA LYS A 179 -30.07 14.15 18.71
C LYS A 179 -28.66 13.95 19.29
N THR A 180 -27.61 13.86 18.48
CA THR A 180 -26.24 13.93 19.01
C THR A 180 -25.43 14.93 18.22
N ASP A 181 -25.32 16.16 18.73
CA ASP A 181 -24.33 17.10 18.22
C ASP A 181 -22.93 16.48 18.44
N PRO A 182 -22.02 16.59 17.46
CA PRO A 182 -20.65 16.12 17.60
C PRO A 182 -20.03 16.56 18.93
N VAL A 183 -19.39 15.64 19.67
CA VAL A 183 -18.76 15.93 20.98
C VAL A 183 -17.80 17.11 20.88
N ILE A 184 -17.12 17.26 19.74
CA ILE A 184 -16.20 18.35 19.45
C ILE A 184 -16.87 19.75 19.52
N ASN A 185 -18.16 19.85 19.15
CA ASN A 185 -18.90 21.11 19.17
C ASN A 185 -19.18 21.59 20.60
N SER A 186 -19.19 20.69 21.59
CA SER A 186 -19.35 21.06 23.00
C SER A 186 -18.08 21.64 23.63
N ILE A 187 -16.91 21.43 23.00
CA ILE A 187 -15.59 21.84 23.52
C ILE A 187 -15.09 23.11 22.82
N LEU A 188 -15.48 23.33 21.56
CA LEU A 188 -15.02 24.45 20.74
C LEU A 188 -15.85 25.74 20.97
N PRO A 189 -15.21 26.92 21.06
CA PRO A 189 -15.94 28.19 21.16
C PRO A 189 -16.68 28.53 19.86
N ASP A 190 -17.86 29.14 19.98
CA ASP A 190 -18.82 29.38 18.87
C ASP A 190 -18.23 30.10 17.65
N TYR A 191 -17.25 31.00 17.86
CA TYR A 191 -16.56 31.72 16.77
C TYR A 191 -15.86 30.77 15.78
N LEU A 192 -15.31 29.65 16.26
CA LEU A 192 -14.60 28.67 15.42
C LEU A 192 -15.55 27.71 14.70
N LEU A 193 -16.81 27.66 15.11
CA LEU A 193 -17.85 26.85 14.45
C LEU A 193 -18.53 27.62 13.31
N GLN A 194 -18.59 28.94 13.41
CA GLN A 194 -19.23 29.81 12.41
C GLN A 194 -18.37 30.01 11.15
N HIS A 195 -17.04 29.95 11.28
CA HIS A 195 -16.14 30.10 10.14
C HIS A 195 -15.83 28.73 9.51
N LYS A 196 -16.28 28.49 8.27
CA LYS A 196 -16.05 27.23 7.55
C LYS A 196 -14.82 27.32 6.66
N TRP A 197 -13.94 26.32 6.74
CA TRP A 197 -12.81 26.11 5.84
C TRP A 197 -12.96 24.77 5.12
N GLY A 198 -13.05 24.80 3.79
CA GLY A 198 -13.20 23.59 2.96
C GLY A 198 -14.47 22.79 3.27
N GLY A 199 -15.59 23.49 3.49
CA GLY A 199 -16.89 22.86 3.78
C GLY A 199 -17.09 22.40 5.23
N ALA A 200 -16.05 22.42 6.08
CA ALA A 200 -16.12 22.03 7.49
C ALA A 200 -15.79 23.19 8.45
N PRO A 201 -16.27 23.18 9.70
CA PRO A 201 -15.98 24.25 10.66
C PRO A 201 -14.48 24.34 10.98
N ALA A 202 -13.92 25.55 11.04
CA ALA A 202 -12.50 25.80 11.29
C ALA A 202 -12.01 25.19 12.62
N GLY A 203 -12.89 25.13 13.62
CA GLY A 203 -12.58 24.48 14.91
C GLY A 203 -12.22 22.99 14.79
N HIS A 204 -12.81 22.26 13.83
CA HIS A 204 -12.48 20.85 13.62
C HIS A 204 -11.07 20.66 13.07
N TRP A 205 -10.63 21.54 12.16
CA TRP A 205 -9.27 21.54 11.63
C TRP A 205 -8.24 21.84 12.73
N ILE A 206 -8.52 22.80 13.60
CA ILE A 206 -7.66 23.14 14.74
C ILE A 206 -7.58 21.95 15.71
N ALA A 207 -8.72 21.32 16.01
CA ALA A 207 -8.76 20.17 16.89
C ALA A 207 -7.94 19.00 16.33
N VAL A 208 -8.02 18.73 15.02
CA VAL A 208 -7.19 17.74 14.35
C VAL A 208 -5.70 18.06 14.46
N ALA A 209 -5.31 19.31 14.22
CA ALA A 209 -3.91 19.72 14.33
C ALA A 209 -3.37 19.53 15.76
N PHE A 210 -4.17 19.89 16.76
CA PHE A 210 -3.83 19.70 18.17
C PHE A 210 -3.74 18.21 18.54
N LEU A 211 -4.70 17.41 18.06
CA LEU A 211 -4.73 15.97 18.25
C LEU A 211 -3.49 15.32 17.64
N LEU A 212 -3.08 15.72 16.44
CA LEU A 212 -1.86 15.22 15.79
C LEU A 212 -0.62 15.44 16.66
N VAL A 213 -0.45 16.64 17.22
CA VAL A 213 0.66 16.96 18.12
C VAL A 213 0.62 16.12 19.39
N ILE A 214 -0.56 15.94 19.99
CA ILE A 214 -0.73 15.10 21.19
C ILE A 214 -0.42 13.64 20.88
N SER A 215 -0.99 13.09 19.81
CA SER A 215 -0.78 11.70 19.41
C SER A 215 0.70 11.42 19.12
N TYR A 216 1.40 12.32 18.42
CA TYR A 216 2.83 12.19 18.19
C TYR A 216 3.64 12.27 19.49
N SER A 217 3.32 13.23 20.37
CA SER A 217 4.01 13.40 21.65
C SER A 217 3.82 12.20 22.58
N MET A 218 2.58 11.68 22.64
CA MET A 218 2.22 10.49 23.41
C MET A 218 2.94 9.25 22.85
N ALA A 219 2.90 9.05 21.54
CA ALA A 219 3.61 7.96 20.85
C ALA A 219 5.12 8.01 21.11
N TRP A 220 5.72 9.19 20.99
CA TRP A 220 7.13 9.40 21.27
C TRP A 220 7.47 9.05 22.72
N PHE A 221 6.68 9.52 23.69
CA PHE A 221 6.90 9.24 25.10
C PHE A 221 6.76 7.75 25.43
N LEU A 222 5.67 7.12 24.98
CA LEU A 222 5.41 5.68 25.12
C LEU A 222 6.54 4.84 24.54
N MET A 223 6.94 5.13 23.30
CA MET A 223 7.99 4.38 22.62
C MET A 223 9.35 4.55 23.30
N THR A 224 9.62 5.73 23.85
CA THR A 224 10.85 6.01 24.61
C THR A 224 10.89 5.21 25.91
N GLY A 225 9.78 5.20 26.66
CA GLY A 225 9.63 4.40 27.88
C GLY A 225 9.76 2.91 27.60
N LEU A 226 9.08 2.41 26.56
CA LEU A 226 9.12 1.01 26.16
C LEU A 226 10.54 0.56 25.76
N LEU A 227 11.23 1.33 24.90
CA LEU A 227 12.60 1.02 24.52
C LEU A 227 13.57 1.13 25.70
N ALA A 228 13.40 2.11 26.59
CA ALA A 228 14.22 2.21 27.80
C ALA A 228 14.06 0.97 28.69
N LEU A 229 12.84 0.46 28.83
CA LEU A 229 12.54 -0.75 29.59
C LEU A 229 13.12 -2.01 28.92
N ILE A 230 12.97 -2.14 27.59
CA ILE A 230 13.59 -3.22 26.80
C ILE A 230 15.11 -3.17 26.97
N LYS A 231 15.74 -1.99 26.84
CA LYS A 231 17.18 -1.83 27.04
C LYS A 231 17.62 -2.19 28.45
N LYS A 232 16.85 -1.82 29.48
CA LYS A 232 17.14 -2.16 30.88
C LYS A 232 17.12 -3.68 31.10
N VAL A 233 16.15 -4.39 30.52
CA VAL A 233 16.05 -5.86 30.56
C VAL A 233 17.16 -6.53 29.73
N TRP A 234 17.44 -6.02 28.53
CA TRP A 234 18.49 -6.55 27.65
C TRP A 234 19.90 -6.36 28.19
N LYS A 235 20.21 -5.19 28.77
CA LYS A 235 21.50 -4.93 29.42
C LYS A 235 21.73 -5.88 30.60
N LYS A 236 20.65 -6.30 31.28
CA LYS A 236 20.70 -7.27 32.38
C LYS A 236 20.87 -8.73 31.90
N ARG A 237 20.48 -9.06 30.65
CA ARG A 237 20.53 -10.42 30.08
C ARG A 237 21.66 -10.67 29.06
N CYS A 238 22.18 -9.66 28.38
CA CYS A 238 23.17 -9.84 27.31
C CYS A 238 24.27 -8.75 27.35
N ASN A 239 25.54 -9.18 27.37
CA ASN A 239 26.71 -8.31 27.36
C ASN A 239 26.94 -7.71 25.95
N VAL A 240 26.50 -6.45 25.78
CA VAL A 240 26.86 -5.39 24.79
C VAL A 240 27.09 -5.74 23.31
N SER A 241 26.26 -5.14 22.42
CA SER A 241 26.62 -4.50 21.13
C SER A 241 25.34 -4.05 20.37
N GLY A 242 24.19 -4.70 20.65
CA GLY A 242 22.92 -4.47 19.93
C GLY A 242 22.04 -3.32 20.46
N VAL A 243 22.47 -2.56 21.47
CA VAL A 243 21.63 -1.52 22.10
C VAL A 243 21.43 -0.30 21.18
N HIS A 244 22.40 0.03 20.33
CA HIS A 244 22.32 1.15 19.38
C HIS A 244 21.29 0.92 18.25
N ILE A 245 21.02 -0.34 17.91
CA ILE A 245 20.01 -0.70 16.92
C ILE A 245 18.61 -0.29 17.39
N LEU A 246 18.35 -0.43 18.70
CA LEU A 246 17.07 -0.08 19.30
C LEU A 246 16.78 1.43 19.23
N ASP A 247 17.81 2.28 19.30
CA ASP A 247 17.65 3.74 19.14
C ASP A 247 17.24 4.13 17.72
N THR A 248 17.74 3.39 16.74
CA THR A 248 17.45 3.64 15.33
C THR A 248 16.00 3.27 14.96
N LEU A 249 15.40 2.33 15.70
CA LEU A 249 14.02 1.90 15.50
C LEU A 249 12.98 2.80 16.18
N ARG A 250 13.38 3.70 17.08
CA ARG A 250 12.47 4.57 17.84
C ARG A 250 11.61 5.45 16.93
N LEU A 251 12.23 6.12 15.96
CA LEU A 251 11.55 7.06 15.07
C LEU A 251 10.44 6.38 14.25
N PRO A 252 10.70 5.32 13.47
CA PRO A 252 9.66 4.68 12.67
C PRO A 252 8.53 4.08 13.53
N LEU A 253 8.86 3.44 14.65
CA LEU A 253 7.82 2.90 15.54
C LEU A 253 7.00 4.00 16.21
N SER A 254 7.63 5.10 16.63
CA SER A 254 6.88 6.23 17.19
C SER A 254 5.91 6.80 16.17
N LEU A 255 6.33 6.95 14.91
CA LEU A 255 5.47 7.47 13.85
C LEU A 255 4.31 6.52 13.53
N TYR A 256 4.59 5.21 13.44
CA TYR A 256 3.55 4.20 13.26
C TYR A 256 2.54 4.19 14.43
N SER A 257 3.03 4.21 15.67
CA SER A 257 2.14 4.28 16.83
C SER A 257 1.35 5.59 16.91
N ALA A 258 1.92 6.71 16.44
CA ALA A 258 1.23 7.99 16.38
C ALA A 258 0.04 7.94 15.42
N VAL A 259 0.20 7.33 14.24
CA VAL A 259 -0.88 7.11 13.25
C VAL A 259 -2.05 6.34 13.89
N TRP A 260 -1.76 5.28 14.64
CA TRP A 260 -2.78 4.47 15.31
C TRP A 260 -3.48 5.21 16.44
N ILE A 261 -2.71 5.89 17.31
CA ILE A 261 -3.27 6.69 18.41
C ILE A 261 -4.13 7.82 17.84
N PHE A 262 -3.65 8.48 16.79
CA PHE A 262 -4.35 9.56 16.11
C PHE A 262 -5.66 9.08 15.49
N GLY A 263 -5.63 8.00 14.71
CA GLY A 263 -6.83 7.42 14.09
C GLY A 263 -7.87 6.98 15.12
N LEU A 264 -7.42 6.31 16.20
CA LEU A 264 -8.30 5.90 17.29
C LEU A 264 -8.93 7.10 18.00
N SER A 265 -8.14 8.13 18.31
CA SER A 265 -8.64 9.34 18.97
C SER A 265 -9.60 10.13 18.08
N ALA A 266 -9.29 10.27 16.79
CA ALA A 266 -10.12 10.95 15.81
C ALA A 266 -11.49 10.26 15.64
N PHE A 267 -11.53 8.93 15.73
CA PHE A 267 -12.76 8.14 15.74
C PHE A 267 -13.64 8.48 16.96
N PHE A 268 -13.06 8.65 18.15
CA PHE A 268 -13.82 8.98 19.37
C PHE A 268 -14.33 10.43 19.45
N LEU A 269 -13.81 11.34 18.62
CA LEU A 269 -14.14 12.77 18.70
C LEU A 269 -15.25 13.21 17.74
N ASP A 270 -15.88 12.27 17.01
CA ASP A 270 -16.98 12.52 16.06
C ASP A 270 -16.73 13.70 15.12
N ILE A 271 -15.51 13.79 14.60
CA ILE A 271 -15.09 14.84 13.68
C ILE A 271 -15.94 14.75 12.39
N SER A 272 -16.38 15.92 11.89
CA SER A 272 -17.10 16.10 10.61
C SER A 272 -16.55 15.23 9.48
N VAL A 273 -17.41 14.74 8.59
CA VAL A 273 -17.04 13.73 7.59
C VAL A 273 -16.02 14.24 6.57
N LEU A 274 -16.10 15.52 6.19
CA LEU A 274 -15.15 16.14 5.27
C LEU A 274 -13.73 16.15 5.85
N VAL A 275 -13.58 16.57 7.11
CA VAL A 275 -12.28 16.55 7.79
C VAL A 275 -11.80 15.12 7.97
N ARG A 276 -12.68 14.20 8.37
CA ARG A 276 -12.35 12.77 8.53
C ARG A 276 -11.80 12.16 7.24
N HIS A 277 -12.39 12.48 6.09
CA HIS A 277 -11.94 11.97 4.80
C HIS A 277 -10.49 12.39 4.49
N HIS A 278 -10.20 13.69 4.51
CA HIS A 278 -8.85 14.21 4.26
C HIS A 278 -7.83 13.70 5.28
N VAL A 279 -8.23 13.68 6.55
CA VAL A 279 -7.40 13.17 7.64
C VAL A 279 -7.10 11.70 7.45
N THR A 280 -8.07 10.89 7.04
CA THR A 280 -7.87 9.44 6.81
C THR A 280 -6.92 9.21 5.64
N GLN A 281 -7.07 9.92 4.52
CA GLN A 281 -6.13 9.83 3.40
C GLN A 281 -4.70 10.17 3.81
N LEU A 282 -4.51 11.29 4.53
CA LEU A 282 -3.19 11.66 5.05
C LEU A 282 -2.65 10.62 6.03
N ASN A 283 -3.50 10.09 6.91
CA ASN A 283 -3.10 9.08 7.90
C ASN A 283 -2.63 7.78 7.22
N VAL A 284 -3.31 7.33 6.17
CA VAL A 284 -2.91 6.16 5.39
C VAL A 284 -1.57 6.38 4.69
N ILE A 285 -1.35 7.55 4.07
CA ILE A 285 -0.07 7.90 3.44
C ILE A 285 1.06 7.90 4.47
N VAL A 286 0.84 8.54 5.64
CA VAL A 286 1.82 8.59 6.73
C VAL A 286 2.07 7.19 7.29
N ALA A 287 1.06 6.32 7.37
CA ALA A 287 1.21 4.92 7.79
C ALA A 287 2.13 4.15 6.86
N TRP A 288 1.89 4.23 5.54
CA TRP A 288 2.74 3.60 4.53
C TRP A 288 4.16 4.13 4.56
N LEU A 289 4.34 5.44 4.75
CA LEU A 289 5.66 6.04 4.90
C LEU A 289 6.36 5.56 6.18
N ALA A 290 5.63 5.39 7.29
CA ALA A 290 6.15 4.85 8.55
C ALA A 290 6.69 3.42 8.34
N ILE A 291 5.90 2.58 7.68
CA ILE A 291 6.26 1.19 7.34
C ILE A 291 7.47 1.19 6.41
N ALA A 292 7.50 2.08 5.42
CA ALA A 292 8.62 2.20 4.50
C ALA A 292 9.92 2.57 5.23
N ILE A 293 9.88 3.58 6.11
CA ILE A 293 11.03 3.97 6.92
C ILE A 293 11.44 2.83 7.86
N PHE A 294 10.47 2.14 8.46
CA PHE A 294 10.74 0.98 9.33
C PHE A 294 11.50 -0.13 8.59
N LEU A 295 11.00 -0.53 7.42
CA LEU A 295 11.63 -1.56 6.59
C LEU A 295 12.99 -1.12 6.06
N TRP A 296 13.13 0.15 5.65
CA TRP A 296 14.40 0.72 5.24
C TRP A 296 15.43 0.65 6.36
N ARG A 297 15.04 0.99 7.60
CA ARG A 297 15.89 0.87 8.78
C ARG A 297 16.21 -0.59 9.10
N LEU A 298 15.26 -1.50 8.92
CA LEU A 298 15.48 -2.93 9.14
C LEU A 298 16.60 -3.45 8.22
N ILE A 299 16.57 -3.08 6.93
CA ILE A 299 17.64 -3.42 5.97
C ILE A 299 19.01 -2.93 6.46
N ASP A 300 19.10 -1.70 6.96
CA ASP A 300 20.36 -1.15 7.46
C ASP A 300 20.89 -1.96 8.66
N VAL A 301 20.04 -2.25 9.63
CA VAL A 301 20.36 -3.07 10.80
C VAL A 301 20.85 -4.47 10.41
N PHE A 302 20.20 -5.11 9.44
CA PHE A 302 20.63 -6.40 8.92
C PHE A 302 22.01 -6.32 8.27
N THR A 303 22.26 -5.30 7.45
CA THR A 303 23.53 -5.16 6.73
C THR A 303 24.69 -4.87 7.67
N GLU A 304 24.50 -4.01 8.68
CA GLU A 304 25.52 -3.75 9.70
C GLU A 304 25.83 -5.01 10.53
N THR A 305 24.80 -5.80 10.86
CA THR A 305 24.97 -7.05 11.61
C THR A 305 25.71 -8.11 10.79
N ALA A 306 25.39 -8.22 9.49
CA ALA A 306 26.06 -9.13 8.58
C ALA A 306 27.54 -8.77 8.42
N GLN A 307 27.86 -7.48 8.25
CA GLN A 307 29.24 -7.00 8.12
C GLN A 307 30.08 -7.29 9.36
N ARG A 308 29.55 -7.08 10.55
CA ARG A 308 30.24 -7.39 11.81
C ARG A 308 30.58 -8.88 11.97
N ARG A 309 29.77 -9.78 11.39
CA ARG A 309 30.03 -11.23 11.41
C ARG A 309 31.03 -11.68 10.35
N ILE A 310 31.09 -11.00 9.21
CA ILE A 310 31.93 -11.39 8.07
C ILE A 310 33.36 -10.81 8.20
N GLY A 311 33.54 -9.71 8.93
CA GLY A 311 34.83 -9.02 9.11
C GLY A 311 35.95 -9.80 9.82
N SER A 312 35.73 -11.06 10.25
CA SER A 312 36.77 -11.88 10.89
C SER A 312 37.55 -12.79 9.94
N THR A 313 37.18 -12.89 8.65
CA THR A 313 37.85 -13.76 7.68
C THR A 313 38.46 -12.93 6.55
N ALA A 314 39.79 -12.75 6.60
CA ALA A 314 40.58 -11.87 5.72
C ALA A 314 40.51 -12.16 4.19
N ARG A 315 39.79 -13.21 3.76
CA ARG A 315 39.65 -13.62 2.35
C ARG A 315 38.54 -12.89 1.57
N PHE A 316 37.72 -12.05 2.23
CA PHE A 316 36.47 -11.52 1.67
C PHE A 316 36.41 -10.01 1.40
N TYR A 317 37.53 -9.34 1.09
CA TYR A 317 37.53 -7.89 0.78
C TYR A 317 36.57 -7.48 -0.37
N GLY A 318 36.31 -8.38 -1.35
CA GLY A 318 35.34 -8.13 -2.43
C GLY A 318 33.86 -8.32 -2.04
N PHE A 319 33.57 -9.05 -0.96
CA PHE A 319 32.20 -9.38 -0.56
C PHE A 319 31.46 -8.16 0.01
N SER A 320 32.19 -7.25 0.65
CA SER A 320 31.62 -6.01 1.19
C SER A 320 31.00 -5.14 0.09
N SER A 321 31.69 -4.98 -1.05
CA SER A 321 31.18 -4.20 -2.19
C SER A 321 29.93 -4.83 -2.83
N ILE A 322 29.89 -6.17 -2.93
CA ILE A 322 28.69 -6.91 -3.37
C ILE A 322 27.51 -6.63 -2.43
N LEU A 323 27.73 -6.70 -1.11
CA LEU A 323 26.67 -6.46 -0.12
C LEU A 323 26.13 -5.03 -0.22
N TYR A 324 26.99 -4.02 -0.44
CA TYR A 324 26.54 -2.65 -0.65
C TYR A 324 25.72 -2.47 -1.93
N PHE A 325 26.12 -3.15 -3.02
CA PHE A 325 25.38 -3.13 -4.28
C PHE A 325 23.98 -3.73 -4.13
N PHE A 326 23.86 -4.95 -3.58
CA PHE A 326 22.57 -5.60 -3.34
C PHE A 326 21.70 -4.81 -2.36
N ARG A 327 22.28 -4.27 -1.30
CA ARG A 327 21.57 -3.39 -0.37
C ARG A 327 20.97 -2.18 -1.09
N ARG A 328 21.72 -1.55 -1.99
CA ARG A 328 21.24 -0.40 -2.77
C ARG A 328 20.12 -0.81 -3.72
N LEU A 329 20.28 -1.96 -4.40
CA LEU A 329 19.27 -2.48 -5.33
C LEU A 329 17.94 -2.78 -4.62
N ILE A 330 17.98 -3.48 -3.48
CA ILE A 330 16.80 -3.79 -2.67
C ILE A 330 16.12 -2.50 -2.19
N LYS A 331 16.90 -1.50 -1.73
CA LYS A 331 16.35 -0.21 -1.31
C LYS A 331 15.67 0.56 -2.43
N ILE A 332 16.23 0.54 -3.64
CA ILE A 332 15.62 1.17 -4.82
C ILE A 332 14.32 0.46 -5.18
N ALA A 333 14.34 -0.87 -5.31
CA ALA A 333 13.15 -1.66 -5.62
C ALA A 333 12.03 -1.44 -4.59
N PHE A 334 12.38 -1.44 -3.30
CA PHE A 334 11.45 -1.16 -2.22
C PHE A 334 10.90 0.27 -2.26
N GLY A 335 11.75 1.28 -2.54
CA GLY A 335 11.30 2.66 -2.68
C GLY A 335 10.32 2.87 -3.83
N VAL A 336 10.57 2.20 -4.97
CA VAL A 336 9.66 2.22 -6.13
C VAL A 336 8.32 1.56 -5.79
N LEU A 337 8.33 0.43 -5.07
CA LEU A 337 7.10 -0.23 -4.61
C LEU A 337 6.27 0.69 -3.71
N VAL A 338 6.90 1.30 -2.70
CA VAL A 338 6.23 2.23 -1.77
C VAL A 338 5.66 3.44 -2.52
N LEU A 339 6.39 3.95 -3.53
CA LEU A 339 5.90 5.05 -4.35
C LEU A 339 4.60 4.68 -5.07
N PHE A 340 4.53 3.50 -5.69
CA PHE A 340 3.29 3.06 -6.35
C PHE A 340 2.13 2.89 -5.37
N ILE A 341 2.38 2.32 -4.19
CA ILE A 341 1.34 2.20 -3.15
C ILE A 341 0.81 3.58 -2.75
N ILE A 342 1.69 4.57 -2.54
CA ILE A 342 1.27 5.93 -2.19
C ILE A 342 0.47 6.57 -3.33
N LEU A 343 0.93 6.43 -4.58
CA LEU A 343 0.25 6.99 -5.75
C LEU A 343 -1.16 6.39 -5.95
N ASP A 344 -1.30 5.08 -5.81
CA ASP A 344 -2.60 4.40 -5.90
C ASP A 344 -3.56 4.86 -4.78
N ASN A 345 -3.05 5.01 -3.55
CA ASN A 345 -3.84 5.56 -2.43
C ASN A 345 -4.24 7.02 -2.65
N MET A 346 -3.53 7.77 -3.48
CA MET A 346 -3.89 9.12 -3.91
C MET A 346 -4.86 9.15 -5.11
N GLY A 347 -5.33 7.99 -5.57
CA GLY A 347 -6.25 7.87 -6.70
C GLY A 347 -5.57 7.97 -8.07
N VAL A 348 -4.23 7.90 -8.13
CA VAL A 348 -3.50 7.85 -9.40
C VAL A 348 -3.53 6.43 -9.94
N ASP A 349 -3.97 6.27 -11.20
CA ASP A 349 -3.88 4.98 -11.89
C ASP A 349 -2.41 4.58 -12.10
N VAL A 350 -1.97 3.57 -11.35
CA VAL A 350 -0.61 3.03 -11.39
C VAL A 350 -0.42 1.92 -12.42
N THR A 351 -1.49 1.48 -13.10
CA THR A 351 -1.49 0.32 -14.01
C THR A 351 -0.47 0.49 -15.13
N ALA A 352 -0.47 1.66 -15.78
CA ALA A 352 0.48 1.97 -16.84
C ALA A 352 1.94 1.97 -16.34
N GLY A 353 2.18 2.46 -15.12
CA GLY A 353 3.50 2.47 -14.50
C GLY A 353 3.99 1.07 -14.14
N LEU A 354 3.10 0.22 -13.61
CA LEU A 354 3.39 -1.19 -13.33
C LEU A 354 3.65 -1.98 -14.61
N ALA A 355 2.89 -1.74 -15.68
CA ALA A 355 3.12 -2.36 -16.98
C ALA A 355 4.50 -1.97 -17.56
N ALA A 356 4.86 -0.68 -17.50
CA ALA A 356 6.17 -0.20 -17.92
C ALA A 356 7.31 -0.83 -17.10
N LEU A 357 7.13 -0.97 -15.78
CA LEU A 357 8.07 -1.69 -14.92
C LEU A 357 8.17 -3.17 -15.27
N GLY A 358 7.07 -3.83 -15.63
CA GLY A 358 7.07 -5.22 -16.07
C GLY A 358 7.95 -5.41 -17.31
N ILE A 359 7.74 -4.58 -18.34
CA ILE A 359 8.55 -4.59 -19.57
C ILE A 359 10.02 -4.27 -19.26
N GLY A 360 10.27 -3.25 -18.44
CA GLY A 360 11.62 -2.90 -17.98
C GLY A 360 12.30 -4.03 -17.20
N GLY A 361 11.54 -4.75 -16.38
CA GLY A 361 11.99 -5.92 -15.62
C GLY A 361 12.41 -7.07 -16.52
N ILE A 362 11.67 -7.33 -17.59
CA ILE A 362 12.03 -8.34 -18.61
C ILE A 362 13.34 -7.95 -19.29
N ALA A 363 13.49 -6.68 -19.69
CA ALA A 363 14.74 -6.20 -20.31
C ALA A 363 15.95 -6.36 -19.37
N LEU A 364 15.78 -6.04 -18.07
CA LEU A 364 16.80 -6.26 -17.05
C LEU A 364 17.11 -7.75 -16.86
N ALA A 365 16.10 -8.62 -16.85
CA ALA A 365 16.26 -10.06 -16.70
C ALA A 365 17.05 -10.66 -17.87
N LEU A 366 16.73 -10.27 -19.10
CA LEU A 366 17.46 -10.68 -20.31
C LEU A 366 18.93 -10.22 -20.25
N GLY A 367 19.18 -8.97 -19.83
CA GLY A 367 20.56 -8.47 -19.64
C GLY A 367 21.33 -9.20 -18.53
N ALA A 368 20.63 -9.70 -17.50
CA ALA A 368 21.22 -10.40 -16.37
C ALA A 368 21.37 -11.93 -16.60
N GLN A 369 20.79 -12.49 -17.66
CA GLN A 369 20.67 -13.92 -17.91
C GLN A 369 21.99 -14.68 -17.75
N LYS A 370 23.06 -14.26 -18.44
CA LYS A 370 24.37 -14.95 -18.37
C LYS A 370 25.04 -14.81 -16.99
N THR A 371 24.75 -13.76 -16.25
CA THR A 371 25.25 -13.61 -14.87
C THR A 371 24.56 -14.60 -13.94
N LEU A 372 23.24 -14.73 -14.08
CA LEU A 372 22.44 -15.68 -13.30
C LEU A 372 22.82 -17.13 -13.63
N GLU A 373 23.03 -17.45 -14.91
CA GLU A 373 23.50 -18.77 -15.36
C GLU A 373 24.84 -19.16 -14.70
N ASN A 374 25.81 -18.25 -14.68
CA ASN A 374 27.10 -18.49 -14.03
C ASN A 374 26.98 -18.65 -12.51
N PHE A 375 26.07 -17.90 -11.87
CA PHE A 375 25.84 -18.01 -10.43
C PHE A 375 25.19 -19.35 -10.08
N ILE A 376 24.15 -19.75 -10.82
CA ILE A 376 23.48 -21.05 -10.64
C ILE A 376 24.48 -22.19 -10.89
N GLY A 377 25.30 -22.11 -11.94
CA GLY A 377 26.35 -23.10 -12.19
C GLY A 377 27.37 -23.18 -11.06
N SER A 378 27.74 -22.06 -10.44
CA SER A 378 28.60 -22.07 -9.24
C SER A 378 27.96 -22.78 -8.06
N LEU A 379 26.65 -22.58 -7.86
CA LEU A 379 25.89 -23.20 -6.78
C LEU A 379 25.75 -24.71 -7.00
N ALA A 380 25.50 -25.14 -8.24
CA ALA A 380 25.45 -26.55 -8.63
C ALA A 380 26.78 -27.25 -8.36
N ILE A 381 27.92 -26.65 -8.75
CA ILE A 381 29.25 -27.21 -8.47
C ILE A 381 29.49 -27.38 -6.96
N VAL A 382 29.05 -26.42 -6.13
CA VAL A 382 29.24 -26.49 -4.67
C VAL A 382 28.33 -27.53 -4.01
N ILE A 383 27.09 -27.69 -4.50
CA ILE A 383 26.10 -28.63 -3.95
C ILE A 383 26.41 -30.06 -4.40
N ASP A 384 26.56 -30.28 -5.70
CA ASP A 384 26.70 -31.61 -6.30
C ASP A 384 28.15 -32.10 -6.25
N GLN A 385 29.10 -31.19 -6.01
CA GLN A 385 30.54 -31.46 -5.89
C GLN A 385 31.12 -32.38 -6.97
N PRO A 386 30.88 -32.11 -8.28
CA PRO A 386 31.43 -32.94 -9.36
C PRO A 386 32.96 -32.81 -9.49
N VAL A 387 33.55 -31.72 -8.97
CA VAL A 387 34.99 -31.43 -8.97
C VAL A 387 35.39 -30.67 -7.71
N HIS A 388 36.53 -31.03 -7.11
CA HIS A 388 37.12 -30.35 -5.96
C HIS A 388 38.37 -29.56 -6.34
N ILE A 389 38.72 -28.57 -5.49
CA ILE A 389 39.97 -27.82 -5.64
C ILE A 389 41.14 -28.80 -5.43
N GLY A 390 42.04 -28.86 -6.42
CA GLY A 390 43.15 -29.81 -6.47
C GLY A 390 42.94 -31.00 -7.39
N ASP A 391 41.72 -31.23 -7.89
CA ASP A 391 41.44 -32.31 -8.82
C ASP A 391 42.00 -32.00 -10.21
N TYR A 392 42.51 -33.04 -10.88
CA TYR A 392 42.89 -32.97 -12.29
C TYR A 392 41.74 -33.44 -13.16
N CYS A 393 41.17 -32.53 -13.95
CA CYS A 393 40.00 -32.80 -14.78
C CYS A 393 40.15 -32.19 -16.17
N LYS A 394 39.26 -32.59 -17.10
CA LYS A 394 39.19 -32.03 -18.44
C LYS A 394 37.81 -31.42 -18.65
N ILE A 395 37.77 -30.11 -18.93
CA ILE A 395 36.54 -29.35 -19.08
C ILE A 395 36.60 -28.50 -20.36
N GLY A 396 35.57 -28.56 -21.20
CA GLY A 396 35.48 -27.75 -22.43
C GLY A 396 36.64 -27.95 -23.41
N GLY A 397 37.32 -29.10 -23.35
CA GLY A 397 38.51 -29.40 -24.15
C GLY A 397 39.85 -29.08 -23.48
N VAL A 398 39.87 -28.36 -22.36
CA VAL A 398 41.07 -27.98 -21.61
C VAL A 398 41.30 -28.96 -20.45
N ALA A 399 42.49 -29.55 -20.35
CA ALA A 399 42.87 -30.42 -19.23
C ALA A 399 43.82 -29.69 -18.28
N GLY A 400 43.58 -29.81 -16.98
CA GLY A 400 44.38 -29.15 -15.96
C GLY A 400 43.90 -29.43 -14.54
N THR A 401 44.63 -28.90 -13.56
CA THR A 401 44.27 -28.98 -12.13
C THR A 401 43.40 -27.80 -11.72
N VAL A 402 42.31 -28.05 -11.00
CA VAL A 402 41.44 -27.00 -10.44
C VAL A 402 42.18 -26.22 -9.35
N GLU A 403 42.34 -24.92 -9.56
CA GLU A 403 43.06 -24.05 -8.63
C GLU A 403 42.11 -23.24 -7.74
N ASP A 404 40.99 -22.77 -8.30
CA ASP A 404 40.00 -21.97 -7.56
C ASP A 404 38.62 -22.10 -8.21
N ILE A 405 37.58 -22.20 -7.38
CA ILE A 405 36.17 -22.20 -7.80
C ILE A 405 35.56 -20.89 -7.29
N GLY A 406 35.51 -19.88 -8.16
CA GLY A 406 34.93 -18.58 -7.84
C GLY A 406 33.42 -18.54 -8.08
N MET A 407 32.77 -17.42 -7.71
CA MET A 407 31.30 -17.27 -7.86
C MET A 407 30.81 -17.18 -9.32
N ARG A 408 31.68 -16.87 -10.28
CA ARG A 408 31.33 -16.74 -11.71
C ARG A 408 32.10 -17.69 -12.61
N SER A 409 33.28 -18.13 -12.19
CA SER A 409 34.21 -18.88 -13.02
C SER A 409 35.12 -19.78 -12.20
N THR A 410 35.51 -20.91 -12.78
CA THR A 410 36.50 -21.84 -12.24
C THR A 410 37.82 -21.65 -12.96
N ARG A 411 38.92 -21.67 -12.21
CA ARG A 411 40.29 -21.49 -12.72
C ARG A 411 40.99 -22.84 -12.76
N LEU A 412 41.48 -23.20 -13.94
CA LEU A 412 42.25 -24.41 -14.20
C LEU A 412 43.69 -24.04 -14.54
N ARG A 413 44.64 -24.78 -13.98
CA ARG A 413 46.05 -24.69 -14.34
C ARG A 413 46.41 -25.83 -15.27
N THR A 414 46.79 -25.51 -16.50
CA THR A 414 47.19 -26.51 -17.50
C THR A 414 48.58 -27.07 -17.21
N ASN A 415 48.94 -28.18 -17.87
CA ASN A 415 50.29 -28.78 -17.76
C ASN A 415 51.41 -27.81 -18.19
N ASP A 416 51.09 -26.87 -19.08
CA ASP A 416 51.98 -25.79 -19.52
C ASP A 416 52.07 -24.63 -18.51
N ARG A 417 51.48 -24.80 -17.31
CA ARG A 417 51.40 -23.79 -16.23
C ARG A 417 50.61 -22.53 -16.59
N THR A 418 49.73 -22.61 -17.58
CA THR A 418 48.83 -21.52 -17.96
C THR A 418 47.54 -21.58 -17.14
N LEU A 419 47.05 -20.42 -16.70
CA LEU A 419 45.79 -20.27 -15.97
C LEU A 419 44.65 -19.99 -16.94
N VAL A 420 43.71 -20.92 -17.05
CA VAL A 420 42.50 -20.81 -17.88
C VAL A 420 41.31 -20.56 -16.99
N THR A 421 40.49 -19.55 -17.32
CA THR A 421 39.28 -19.20 -16.58
C THR A 421 38.06 -19.61 -17.38
N ILE A 422 37.26 -20.54 -16.86
CA ILE A 422 36.05 -21.05 -17.51
C ILE A 422 34.82 -20.53 -16.76
N PRO A 423 33.83 -19.91 -17.43
CA PRO A 423 32.56 -19.51 -16.81
C PRO A 423 31.82 -20.70 -16.22
N ASN A 424 31.28 -20.58 -15.00
CA ASN A 424 30.62 -21.69 -14.33
C ASN A 424 29.32 -22.15 -15.01
N GLY A 425 28.66 -21.28 -15.79
CA GLY A 425 27.48 -21.65 -16.57
C GLY A 425 27.80 -22.70 -17.63
N ASP A 426 29.02 -22.64 -18.19
CA ASP A 426 29.47 -23.60 -19.20
C ASP A 426 29.94 -24.93 -18.58
N LEU A 427 30.05 -25.01 -17.24
CA LEU A 427 30.45 -26.21 -16.49
C LEU A 427 29.26 -27.04 -16.00
N SER A 428 28.10 -26.39 -15.85
CA SER A 428 26.88 -26.97 -15.28
C SER A 428 25.93 -27.51 -16.34
N ASN A 429 26.15 -27.19 -17.61
CA ASN A 429 25.43 -27.69 -18.78
C ASN A 429 26.28 -28.77 -19.46
#